data_AF-A0A4P7R1W6-F1
#
_entry.id   AF-A0A4P7R1W6-F1
#
_cell.length_a   1.000
_cell.length_b   1.000
_cell.length_c   1.000
_cell.angle_alpha   90.00
_cell.angle_beta   90.00
_cell.angle_gamma   90.00
#
_symmetry.space_group_name_H-M   'P 1'
#
loop_
_entity.id
_entity.type
_entity.pdbx_description
1 polymer ?
#
loop_
_entity_poly.entity_id
_entity_poly.type
_entity_poly.pdbx_seq_one_letter_code
_entity_poly.pdbx_strand_id
1 'polypeptide(L)'
;MDSISFKEALAKAKPSVQDLITAGLSKTEASQFLMSYDVNDRLEKLPSEIPDPTLRDLFSRFDLSGVEIGMVRLLEHPNSTEFGWIFGLVESDPILVDQNTKEIVSIDHEAPEHVVWRCAKDGKSFLSALAVSARYLSGLIIEHDYDTTFQRDTMNECTSLAGGGRYSDFFRMLLNMDE
;
A
#
# COMPACT_ATOMS: atom_id res chain seq x y z
N MET A 1 10.93 2.56 5.18
CA MET A 1 11.45 2.74 3.82
C MET A 1 11.30 4.21 3.45
N ASP A 2 12.20 4.78 2.64
CA ASP A 2 11.97 6.12 2.06
C ASP A 2 11.21 6.02 0.72
N SER A 3 10.88 7.16 0.12
CA SER A 3 10.04 7.23 -1.08
C SER A 3 10.69 6.59 -2.31
N ILE A 4 12.02 6.74 -2.47
CA ILE A 4 12.79 6.18 -3.59
C ILE A 4 12.84 4.66 -3.45
N SER A 5 13.18 4.18 -2.25
CA SER A 5 13.22 2.76 -1.95
C SER A 5 11.86 2.10 -2.14
N PHE A 6 10.75 2.81 -1.86
CA PHE A 6 9.40 2.32 -2.09
C PHE A 6 9.09 2.16 -3.58
N LYS A 7 9.40 3.17 -4.40
CA LYS A 7 9.30 3.08 -5.86
C LYS A 7 10.10 1.90 -6.41
N GLU A 8 11.35 1.73 -5.99
CA GLU A 8 12.22 0.64 -6.43
C GLU A 8 11.67 -0.72 -5.99
N ALA A 9 11.12 -0.83 -4.78
CA ALA A 9 10.51 -2.05 -4.28
C ALA A 9 9.26 -2.44 -5.08
N LEU A 10 8.40 -1.48 -5.45
CA LEU A 10 7.25 -1.75 -6.32
C LEU A 10 7.68 -2.16 -7.73
N ALA A 11 8.67 -1.47 -8.30
CA ALA A 11 9.20 -1.84 -9.61
C ALA A 11 9.78 -3.26 -9.62
N LYS A 12 10.41 -3.70 -8.52
CA LYS A 12 10.92 -5.06 -8.34
C LYS A 12 9.81 -6.09 -8.11
N ALA A 13 8.73 -5.71 -7.43
CA ALA A 13 7.59 -6.58 -7.19
C ALA A 13 6.69 -6.74 -8.43
N LYS A 14 6.81 -5.86 -9.43
CA LYS A 14 6.01 -5.87 -10.65
C LYS A 14 6.23 -7.19 -11.44
N PRO A 15 5.18 -8.01 -11.68
CA PRO A 15 5.30 -9.23 -12.48
C PRO A 15 5.59 -8.90 -13.96
N SER A 16 5.99 -9.90 -14.76
CA SER A 16 6.07 -9.69 -16.21
C SER A 16 4.70 -9.81 -16.86
N VAL A 17 4.51 -9.14 -18.02
CA VAL A 17 3.30 -9.31 -18.86
C VAL A 17 3.05 -10.79 -19.17
N GLN A 18 4.12 -11.55 -19.40
CA GLN A 18 4.03 -12.96 -19.75
C GLN A 18 3.54 -13.80 -18.58
N ASP A 19 3.97 -13.49 -17.35
CA ASP A 19 3.49 -14.19 -16.15
C ASP A 19 1.99 -13.97 -15.96
N LEU A 20 1.53 -12.72 -16.11
CA LEU A 20 0.12 -12.38 -15.99
C LEU A 20 -0.75 -13.07 -17.05
N ILE A 21 -0.29 -13.13 -18.31
CA ILE A 21 -0.99 -13.86 -19.37
C ILE A 21 -1.02 -15.36 -19.07
N THR A 22 0.06 -15.91 -18.51
CA THR A 22 0.14 -17.32 -18.13
C THR A 22 -0.81 -17.64 -16.97
N ALA A 23 -0.98 -16.70 -16.04
CA ALA A 23 -1.95 -16.76 -14.95
C ALA A 23 -3.41 -16.56 -15.42
N GLY A 24 -3.65 -16.31 -16.71
CA GLY A 24 -4.98 -16.27 -17.32
C GLY A 24 -5.54 -14.86 -17.57
N LEU A 25 -4.77 -13.80 -17.31
CA LEU A 25 -5.21 -12.44 -17.62
C LEU A 25 -5.14 -12.15 -19.12
N SER A 26 -6.11 -11.40 -19.63
CA SER A 26 -6.02 -10.80 -20.97
C SER A 26 -4.90 -9.76 -21.03
N LYS A 27 -4.46 -9.40 -22.24
CA LYS A 27 -3.45 -8.34 -22.44
C LYS A 27 -3.87 -7.00 -21.83
N THR A 28 -5.16 -6.69 -21.87
CA THR A 28 -5.70 -5.44 -21.32
C THR A 28 -5.68 -5.46 -19.79
N GLU A 29 -6.13 -6.56 -19.18
CA GLU A 29 -6.07 -6.74 -17.72
C GLU A 29 -4.63 -6.76 -17.22
N ALA A 30 -3.74 -7.47 -17.92
CA ALA A 30 -2.31 -7.48 -17.59
C ALA A 30 -1.71 -6.07 -17.65
N SER A 31 -2.07 -5.27 -18.66
CA SER A 31 -1.57 -3.90 -18.79
C SER A 31 -2.08 -3.01 -17.65
N GLN A 32 -3.36 -3.13 -17.28
CA GLN A 32 -3.95 -2.41 -16.15
C GLN A 32 -3.30 -2.81 -14.82
N PHE A 33 -3.09 -4.10 -14.59
CA PHE A 33 -2.41 -4.61 -13.41
C PHE A 33 -0.98 -4.06 -13.30
N LEU A 34 -0.24 -4.03 -14.41
CA LEU A 34 1.13 -3.53 -14.40
C LEU A 34 1.22 -2.03 -14.13
N MET A 35 0.23 -1.25 -14.56
CA MET A 35 0.16 0.18 -14.24
C MET A 35 0.00 0.43 -12.74
N SER A 36 -0.55 -0.54 -11.98
CA SER A 36 -0.76 -0.39 -10.54
C SER A 36 0.53 -0.38 -9.70
N TYR A 37 1.65 -0.78 -10.29
CA TYR A 37 2.97 -0.79 -9.67
C TYR A 37 3.84 0.39 -10.12
N ASP A 38 3.37 1.19 -11.09
CA ASP A 38 4.18 2.24 -11.71
C ASP A 38 4.14 3.54 -10.90
N VAL A 39 5.27 3.82 -10.23
CA VAL A 39 5.50 5.08 -9.51
C VAL A 39 6.32 6.03 -10.40
N ASN A 40 5.62 6.92 -11.10
CA ASN A 40 6.23 7.83 -12.07
C ASN A 40 6.78 9.08 -11.37
N ASP A 41 7.96 9.56 -11.80
CA ASP A 41 8.47 10.85 -11.34
C ASP A 41 7.56 11.98 -11.87
N ARG A 42 7.24 12.95 -11.01
CA ARG A 42 6.62 14.19 -11.48
C ARG A 42 7.68 15.04 -12.16
N LEU A 43 7.28 15.69 -13.26
CA LEU A 43 8.12 16.68 -13.95
C LEU A 43 8.45 17.86 -13.03
N GLU A 44 7.49 18.26 -12.20
CA GLU A 44 7.63 19.31 -11.21
C GLU A 44 7.24 18.79 -9.83
N LYS A 45 8.05 19.12 -8.82
CA LYS A 45 7.71 18.76 -7.44
C LYS A 45 6.49 19.55 -7.02
N LEU A 46 5.48 18.84 -6.53
CA LEU A 46 4.31 19.47 -5.93
C LEU A 46 4.51 19.61 -4.41
N PRO A 47 4.13 20.74 -3.81
CA PRO A 47 4.10 20.83 -2.36
C PRO A 47 3.07 19.83 -1.83
N SER A 48 3.48 19.05 -0.83
CA SER A 48 2.59 18.20 -0.04
C SER A 48 2.59 18.70 1.40
N GLU A 49 1.40 18.84 1.96
CA GLU A 49 1.20 19.33 3.32
C GLU A 49 0.97 18.19 4.33
N ILE A 50 1.04 16.93 3.88
CA ILE A 50 0.98 15.78 4.79
C ILE A 50 2.02 15.95 5.91
N PRO A 51 1.64 15.82 7.20
CA PRO A 51 2.56 16.00 8.33
C PRO A 51 3.65 14.93 8.41
N ASP A 52 3.36 13.70 7.95
CA ASP A 52 4.35 12.62 7.85
C ASP A 52 5.42 12.94 6.79
N PRO A 53 6.72 12.97 7.16
CA PRO A 53 7.79 13.38 6.25
C PRO A 53 8.03 12.40 5.10
N THR A 54 7.80 11.11 5.32
CA THR A 54 8.01 10.08 4.29
C THR A 54 6.91 10.15 3.24
N LEU A 55 5.66 10.25 3.66
CA LEU A 55 4.53 10.45 2.74
C LEU A 55 4.64 11.81 2.05
N ARG A 56 5.00 12.88 2.77
CA ARG A 56 5.23 14.19 2.16
C ARG A 56 6.23 14.12 1.00
N ASP A 57 7.37 13.47 1.23
CA ASP A 57 8.38 13.32 0.20
C ASP A 57 7.86 12.48 -0.99
N LEU A 58 7.17 11.36 -0.71
CA LEU A 58 6.54 10.51 -1.73
C LEU A 58 5.57 11.29 -2.63
N PHE A 59 4.56 11.93 -2.04
CA PHE A 59 3.53 12.68 -2.78
C PHE A 59 4.08 13.93 -3.47
N SER A 60 5.19 14.50 -2.97
CA SER A 60 5.83 15.64 -3.63
C SER A 60 6.58 15.28 -4.91
N ARG A 61 7.14 14.05 -4.97
CA ARG A 61 8.04 13.62 -6.03
C ARG A 61 7.37 12.79 -7.10
N PHE A 62 6.37 12.01 -6.73
CA PHE A 62 5.83 10.98 -7.58
C PHE A 62 4.35 11.19 -7.88
N ASP A 63 3.96 10.77 -9.08
CA ASP A 63 2.57 10.57 -9.45
C ASP A 63 2.15 9.16 -9.01
N LEU A 64 1.14 9.11 -8.14
CA LEU A 64 0.64 7.90 -7.51
C LEU A 64 -0.79 7.58 -7.97
N SER A 65 -1.34 8.33 -8.93
CA SER A 65 -2.74 8.23 -9.38
C SER A 65 -3.15 6.83 -9.85
N GLY A 66 -2.19 6.04 -10.34
CA GLY A 66 -2.40 4.66 -10.75
C GLY A 66 -2.01 3.62 -9.71
N VAL A 67 -1.36 3.99 -8.61
CA VAL A 67 -0.73 3.02 -7.70
C VAL A 67 -1.78 2.31 -6.84
N GLU A 68 -1.86 0.99 -7.02
CA GLU A 68 -2.77 0.11 -6.28
C GLU A 68 -2.10 -1.24 -5.98
N ILE A 69 -2.08 -1.61 -4.70
CA ILE A 69 -1.44 -2.81 -4.18
C ILE A 69 -2.49 -3.62 -3.41
N GLY A 70 -2.95 -4.72 -4.00
CA GLY A 70 -4.09 -5.46 -3.48
C GLY A 70 -5.32 -4.56 -3.45
N MET A 71 -5.82 -4.27 -2.25
CA MET A 71 -7.01 -3.42 -2.05
C MET A 71 -6.65 -1.97 -1.66
N VAL A 72 -5.35 -1.66 -1.57
CA VAL A 72 -4.84 -0.35 -1.16
C VAL A 72 -4.51 0.49 -2.39
N ARG A 73 -5.24 1.59 -2.58
CA ARG A 73 -5.02 2.57 -3.65
C ARG A 73 -4.50 3.87 -3.07
N LEU A 74 -3.46 4.44 -3.69
CA LEU A 74 -2.96 5.77 -3.32
C LEU A 74 -3.70 6.84 -4.12
N LEU A 75 -3.95 7.99 -3.50
CA LEU A 75 -4.56 9.12 -4.19
C LEU A 75 -3.51 9.84 -5.04
N GLU A 76 -3.95 10.59 -6.06
CA GLU A 76 -3.06 11.52 -6.76
C GLU A 76 -2.62 12.67 -5.84
N HIS A 77 -3.58 13.17 -5.06
CA HIS A 77 -3.41 14.29 -4.15
C HIS A 77 -3.99 13.97 -2.78
N PRO A 78 -3.20 14.13 -1.70
CA PRO A 78 -3.70 14.02 -0.34
C PRO A 78 -4.68 15.15 -0.02
N ASN A 79 -5.68 14.84 0.81
CA ASN A 79 -6.69 15.80 1.24
C ASN A 79 -6.68 15.93 2.77
N SER A 80 -6.66 17.17 3.25
CA SER A 80 -6.81 17.47 4.67
C SER A 80 -8.27 17.36 5.11
N THR A 81 -8.49 16.83 6.30
CA THR A 81 -9.79 16.71 6.95
C THR A 81 -9.65 17.06 8.43
N GLU A 82 -10.78 17.14 9.14
CA GLU A 82 -10.75 17.30 10.59
C GLU A 82 -10.18 16.09 11.33
N PHE A 83 -10.05 14.92 10.71
CA PHE A 83 -9.51 13.70 11.33
C PHE A 83 -8.03 13.48 11.03
N GLY A 84 -7.51 14.13 9.98
CA GLY A 84 -6.15 13.92 9.52
C GLY A 84 -5.99 14.16 8.02
N TRP A 85 -4.96 13.55 7.45
CA TRP A 85 -4.63 13.68 6.03
C TRP A 85 -4.91 12.39 5.29
N ILE A 86 -5.97 12.37 4.49
CA ILE A 86 -6.31 11.23 3.63
C ILE A 86 -5.32 11.20 2.47
N PHE A 87 -4.71 10.05 2.24
CA PHE A 87 -3.73 9.87 1.17
C PHE A 87 -3.93 8.58 0.35
N GLY A 88 -4.84 7.71 0.79
CA GLY A 88 -5.17 6.49 0.08
C GLY A 88 -6.55 5.98 0.46
N LEU A 89 -6.90 4.84 -0.09
CA LEU A 89 -8.13 4.10 0.16
C LEU A 89 -7.78 2.63 0.35
N VAL A 90 -8.48 1.94 1.24
CA VAL A 90 -8.59 0.49 1.24
C VAL A 90 -10.01 0.15 0.84
N GLU A 91 -10.20 -0.50 -0.32
CA GLU A 91 -11.49 -0.55 -1.01
C GLU A 91 -12.11 0.85 -1.20
N SER A 92 -13.13 1.18 -0.39
CA SER A 92 -13.83 2.47 -0.36
C SER A 92 -13.50 3.30 0.88
N ASP A 93 -12.84 2.71 1.87
CA ASP A 93 -12.58 3.34 3.17
C ASP A 93 -11.30 4.19 3.14
N PRO A 94 -11.37 5.47 3.56
CA PRO A 94 -10.20 6.36 3.57
C PRO A 94 -9.06 5.86 4.45
N ILE A 95 -7.84 5.90 3.91
CA ILE A 95 -6.58 5.74 4.67
C ILE A 95 -6.00 7.13 4.92
N LEU A 96 -5.74 7.45 6.19
CA LEU A 96 -5.24 8.74 6.61
C LEU A 96 -4.10 8.67 7.63
N VAL A 97 -3.35 9.78 7.73
CA VAL A 97 -2.49 10.06 8.89
C VAL A 97 -3.36 10.68 9.97
N ASP A 98 -3.61 9.96 11.05
CA ASP A 98 -4.47 10.41 12.15
C ASP A 98 -3.86 11.63 12.85
N GLN A 99 -4.66 12.68 13.05
CA GLN A 99 -4.13 13.93 13.57
C GLN A 99 -3.67 13.84 15.03
N ASN A 100 -4.23 12.93 15.82
CA ASN A 100 -4.01 12.84 17.26
C ASN A 100 -2.83 11.91 17.60
N THR A 101 -2.84 10.72 17.01
CA THR A 101 -1.90 9.64 17.24
C THR A 101 -0.73 9.65 16.27
N LYS A 102 -0.88 10.31 15.11
CA LYS A 102 0.06 10.27 13.97
C LYS A 102 0.23 8.89 13.33
N GLU A 103 -0.60 7.93 13.71
CA GLU A 103 -0.64 6.61 13.08
C GLU A 103 -1.29 6.66 11.69
N ILE A 104 -1.04 5.62 10.90
CA ILE A 104 -1.75 5.38 9.65
C ILE A 104 -2.93 4.47 9.95
N VAL A 105 -4.13 4.97 9.69
CA VAL A 105 -5.38 4.26 9.95
C VAL A 105 -6.29 4.32 8.74
N SER A 106 -7.16 3.32 8.61
CA SER A 106 -8.34 3.39 7.76
C SER A 106 -9.56 3.69 8.62
N ILE A 107 -10.39 4.61 8.18
CA ILE A 107 -11.65 5.01 8.82
C ILE A 107 -12.84 4.61 7.96
N ASP A 108 -13.98 4.41 8.58
CA ASP A 108 -15.23 4.09 7.89
C ASP A 108 -15.68 5.31 7.07
N HIS A 109 -15.99 5.10 5.79
CA HIS A 109 -16.44 6.17 4.90
C HIS A 109 -17.81 6.77 5.28
N GLU A 110 -18.67 6.02 5.97
CA GLU A 110 -19.96 6.49 6.49
C GLU A 110 -19.86 7.02 7.93
N ALA A 111 -18.85 6.59 8.70
CA ALA A 111 -18.60 7.00 10.09
C ALA A 111 -17.11 7.33 10.37
N PRO A 112 -16.60 8.51 9.95
CA PRO A 112 -15.19 8.87 10.03
C PRO A 112 -14.52 8.82 11.41
N GLU A 113 -15.31 8.85 12.49
CA GLU A 113 -14.84 8.66 13.86
C GLU A 113 -14.47 7.21 14.19
N HIS A 114 -14.88 6.26 13.35
CA HIS A 114 -14.63 4.83 13.54
C HIS A 114 -13.40 4.38 12.76
N VAL A 115 -12.37 3.95 13.48
CA VAL A 115 -11.19 3.31 12.89
C VAL A 115 -11.54 1.86 12.55
N VAL A 116 -11.59 1.56 11.24
CA VAL A 116 -11.79 0.20 10.72
C VAL A 116 -10.49 -0.59 10.84
N TRP A 117 -9.38 -0.01 10.39
CA TRP A 117 -8.07 -0.67 10.41
C TRP A 117 -6.98 0.22 10.97
N ARG A 118 -6.10 -0.37 11.78
CA ARG A 118 -4.79 0.22 12.08
C ARG A 118 -3.78 -0.33 11.08
N CYS A 119 -3.26 0.53 10.22
CA CYS A 119 -2.44 0.09 9.09
C CYS A 119 -0.94 0.13 9.44
N ALA A 120 -0.46 1.18 10.12
CA ALA A 120 0.94 1.28 10.53
C ALA A 120 1.15 2.39 11.57
N LYS A 121 2.30 2.38 12.24
CA LYS A 121 2.67 3.42 13.21
C LYS A 121 3.03 4.78 12.60
N ASP A 122 3.48 4.80 11.35
CA ASP A 122 3.92 5.99 10.61
C ASP A 122 4.03 5.67 9.10
N GLY A 123 4.23 6.69 8.26
CA GLY A 123 4.32 6.53 6.81
C GLY A 123 5.50 5.65 6.37
N LYS A 124 6.65 5.75 7.06
CA LYS A 124 7.83 4.92 6.79
C LYS A 124 7.52 3.43 6.99
N SER A 125 6.81 3.10 8.06
CA SER A 125 6.37 1.75 8.39
C SER A 125 5.32 1.24 7.42
N PHE A 126 4.33 2.07 7.07
CA PHE A 126 3.29 1.74 6.09
C PHE A 126 3.89 1.35 4.74
N LEU A 127 4.74 2.20 4.16
CA LEU A 127 5.37 1.92 2.86
C LEU A 127 6.25 0.66 2.90
N SER A 128 6.90 0.38 4.04
CA SER A 128 7.75 -0.81 4.15
C SER A 128 6.92 -2.10 4.13
N ALA A 129 5.83 -2.14 4.90
CA ALA A 129 4.95 -3.29 4.95
C ALA A 129 4.14 -3.44 3.65
N LEU A 130 3.74 -2.34 3.02
CA LEU A 130 3.04 -2.35 1.73
C LEU A 130 3.94 -2.87 0.60
N ALA A 131 5.24 -2.54 0.60
CA ALA A 131 6.19 -3.09 -0.35
C ALA A 131 6.38 -4.62 -0.22
N VAL A 132 6.39 -5.14 1.01
CA VAL A 132 6.42 -6.60 1.26
C VAL A 132 5.12 -7.24 0.79
N SER A 133 3.99 -6.59 1.06
CA SER A 133 2.67 -7.03 0.59
C SER A 133 2.62 -7.11 -0.94
N ALA A 134 3.12 -6.08 -1.63
CA ALA A 134 3.22 -6.06 -3.10
C ALA A 134 4.01 -7.25 -3.65
N ARG A 135 5.16 -7.56 -3.05
CA ARG A 135 5.99 -8.71 -3.43
C ARG A 135 5.24 -10.02 -3.28
N TYR A 136 4.57 -10.21 -2.15
CA TYR A 136 3.80 -11.42 -1.86
C TYR A 136 2.62 -11.59 -2.83
N LEU A 137 1.81 -10.54 -3.01
CA LEU A 137 0.64 -10.56 -3.88
C LEU A 137 1.01 -10.81 -5.35
N SER A 138 2.09 -10.18 -5.84
CA SER A 138 2.61 -10.48 -7.18
C SER A 138 3.07 -11.93 -7.28
N GLY A 139 3.75 -12.44 -6.25
CA GLY A 139 4.20 -13.83 -6.20
C GLY A 139 3.05 -14.82 -6.34
N LEU A 140 1.91 -14.56 -5.67
CA LEU A 140 0.75 -15.47 -5.71
C LEU A 140 0.16 -15.64 -7.11
N ILE A 141 0.33 -14.64 -7.97
CA ILE A 141 -0.13 -14.68 -9.36
C ILE A 141 0.79 -15.57 -10.20
N ILE A 142 2.09 -15.59 -9.90
CA ILE A 142 3.12 -16.30 -10.67
C ILE A 142 3.27 -17.75 -10.18
N GLU A 143 3.29 -17.94 -8.85
CA GLU A 143 3.59 -19.19 -8.18
C GLU A 143 2.36 -19.66 -7.40
N HIS A 144 1.75 -20.76 -7.84
CA HIS A 144 0.54 -21.31 -7.21
C HIS A 144 0.81 -22.07 -5.90
N ASP A 145 2.06 -22.17 -5.44
CA ASP A 145 2.43 -23.08 -4.35
C ASP A 145 3.33 -22.39 -3.31
N TYR A 146 2.82 -21.33 -2.71
CA TYR A 146 3.41 -20.83 -1.46
C TYR A 146 2.93 -21.69 -0.29
N ASP A 147 3.88 -22.36 0.34
CA ASP A 147 3.62 -23.11 1.55
C ASP A 147 3.19 -22.17 2.71
N THR A 148 2.63 -22.78 3.75
CA THR A 148 2.21 -22.06 4.97
C THR A 148 3.36 -21.33 5.66
N THR A 149 4.61 -21.75 5.42
CA THR A 149 5.80 -21.11 6.00
C THR A 149 6.00 -19.73 5.39
N PHE A 150 5.97 -19.63 4.06
CA PHE A 150 6.14 -18.38 3.34
C PHE A 150 5.03 -17.36 3.67
N GLN A 151 3.78 -17.82 3.78
CA GLN A 151 2.65 -17.00 4.20
C GLN A 151 2.87 -16.40 5.60
N ARG A 152 3.21 -17.25 6.58
CA ARG A 152 3.49 -16.83 7.95
C ARG A 152 4.68 -15.89 8.03
N ASP A 153 5.74 -16.16 7.29
CA ASP A 153 6.95 -15.34 7.29
C ASP A 153 6.66 -13.95 6.70
N THR A 154 5.88 -13.89 5.61
CA THR A 154 5.39 -12.62 5.03
C THR A 154 4.52 -11.86 6.03
N MET A 155 3.58 -12.54 6.70
CA MET A 155 2.70 -11.93 7.69
C MET A 155 3.49 -11.33 8.87
N ASN A 156 4.48 -12.07 9.37
CA ASN A 156 5.38 -11.63 10.42
C ASN A 156 6.22 -10.42 9.97
N GLU A 157 6.73 -10.44 8.74
CA GLU A 157 7.50 -9.35 8.17
C GLU A 157 6.65 -8.08 8.05
N CYS A 158 5.47 -8.15 7.43
CA CYS A 158 4.53 -7.03 7.31
C CYS A 158 4.16 -6.44 8.68
N THR A 159 3.77 -7.28 9.64
CA THR A 159 3.38 -6.86 10.99
C THR A 159 4.54 -6.17 11.73
N SER A 160 5.74 -6.73 11.63
CA SER A 160 6.94 -6.17 12.24
C SER A 160 7.27 -4.79 11.65
N LEU A 161 7.27 -4.69 10.32
CA LEU A 161 7.56 -3.45 9.59
C LEU A 161 6.50 -2.37 9.85
N ALA A 162 5.23 -2.74 9.98
CA ALA A 162 4.13 -1.83 10.29
C ALA A 162 4.21 -1.23 11.70
N GLY A 163 4.96 -1.86 12.61
CA GLY A 163 5.18 -1.38 13.97
C GLY A 163 4.68 -2.31 15.07
N GLY A 164 4.38 -3.58 14.77
CA GLY A 164 4.05 -4.62 15.74
C GLY A 164 2.62 -5.16 15.62
N GLY A 165 2.28 -6.08 16.54
CA GLY A 165 1.08 -6.94 16.46
C GLY A 165 -0.26 -6.20 16.32
N ARG A 166 -0.37 -4.95 16.80
CA ARG A 166 -1.60 -4.15 16.70
C ARG A 166 -2.01 -3.75 15.27
N TYR A 167 -1.12 -3.93 14.30
CA TYR A 167 -1.38 -3.65 12.88
C TYR A 167 -1.61 -4.93 12.07
N SER A 168 -1.58 -6.10 12.72
CA SER A 168 -1.65 -7.40 12.03
C SER A 168 -2.97 -7.61 11.32
N ASP A 169 -4.11 -7.24 11.90
CA ASP A 169 -5.43 -7.50 11.30
C ASP A 169 -5.59 -6.86 9.92
N PHE A 170 -5.05 -5.65 9.73
CA PHE A 170 -5.03 -4.99 8.43
C PHE A 170 -4.27 -5.82 7.37
N PHE A 171 -3.10 -6.36 7.71
CA PHE A 171 -2.31 -7.15 6.76
C PHE A 171 -2.87 -8.57 6.56
N ARG A 172 -3.55 -9.14 7.56
CA ARG A 172 -4.28 -10.41 7.38
C ARG A 172 -5.36 -10.24 6.32
N MET A 173 -6.16 -9.17 6.45
CA MET A 173 -7.18 -8.80 5.49
C MET A 173 -6.55 -8.53 4.11
N LEU A 174 -5.53 -7.67 4.02
CA LEU A 174 -4.92 -7.29 2.75
C LEU A 174 -4.29 -8.48 2.00
N LEU A 175 -3.72 -9.45 2.71
CA LEU A 175 -3.06 -10.62 2.14
C LEU A 175 -3.99 -11.83 2.01
N ASN A 176 -5.26 -11.70 2.42
CA ASN A 176 -6.25 -12.78 2.46
C ASN A 176 -5.73 -14.02 3.22
N MET A 177 -5.20 -13.81 4.43
CA MET A 177 -4.67 -14.86 5.30
C MET A 177 -5.62 -15.10 6.49
N ASP A 178 -6.09 -16.33 6.64
CA ASP A 178 -6.86 -16.78 7.81
C ASP A 178 -5.95 -17.02 9.04
N GLU A 179 -6.55 -17.09 10.23
CA GLU A 179 -5.87 -17.37 11.52
C GLU A 179 -5.26 -18.78 11.62
#